data_AF-A0AAD9ZAP3-F1
#
_entry.id   AF-A0AAD9ZAP3-F1
#
_cell.length_a   1.000
_cell.length_b   1.000
_cell.length_c   1.000
_cell.angle_alpha   90.00
_cell.angle_beta   90.00
_cell.angle_gamma   90.00
#
_symmetry.space_group_name_H-M   'P 1'
#
loop_
_entity.id
_entity.type
_entity.pdbx_description
1 polymer ?
#
loop_
_entity_poly.entity_id
_entity_poly.type
_entity_poly.pdbx_seq_one_letter_code
_entity_poly.pdbx_strand_id
1 'polypeptide(L)'
;MSTTATEIHPELTLTPVRQLRKKRPSFSPVKHLASKPKARSMSGTNSIKPVVQDTREMGPTASLNFQEFSFWDNESKQMENISAELRAALMEHMRTTYNVGTMDICFPFLILYCEDSVPSPDSRPFMIAGCIGVWLEEGDNFPLELFPGNLSGQVLASTIEIDEHLASDLKPYRIPKKQTLLALASQYFPNATHISYISNRLVVELPKQSVDDYSNSLEHLPVTISNCNLRLAYHNGPQTTTELRRSKQPKPKYLDGVYDDVDYVQERGSFFPGTMLSSSEENCISAGILVSKGNQNCLTVASHCWSEEYIQSADKLGDSAYFKVTQGSLNVGTNVGYVAERVGTTDIGLCKLLPDITFENRFLELDVTAKTLLRSNDIKFGDVFQIDSFVAGLQQLECLGIRVRAEGGREKQLIGTRESLPQPGVYVAVVQGIYATSAPEIYGRPQIREGVCGSALVRALKANGNENVLSDGEIGGFMHWSDLRAKSLESTLLCFCDALDDLIDAGWNMAPI
;
A
#
# COMPACT_ATOMS: atom_id res chain seq x y z
N MET A 1 31.97 -27.08 61.19
CA MET A 1 32.35 -26.31 59.99
C MET A 1 31.44 -26.80 58.88
N SER A 2 30.44 -26.01 58.51
CA SER A 2 29.34 -26.40 57.62
C SER A 2 29.51 -25.70 56.28
N THR A 3 29.50 -26.50 55.20
CA THR A 3 29.54 -26.08 53.81
C THR A 3 28.11 -25.95 53.27
N THR A 4 27.72 -24.75 52.86
CA THR A 4 26.51 -24.50 52.08
C THR A 4 26.86 -24.37 50.60
N ALA A 5 26.31 -25.27 49.79
CA ALA A 5 26.29 -25.15 48.33
C ALA A 5 25.04 -24.36 47.92
N THR A 6 25.24 -23.36 47.08
CA THR A 6 24.19 -22.53 46.49
C THR A 6 23.81 -23.14 45.13
N GLU A 7 22.60 -23.67 45.00
CA GLU A 7 22.03 -24.04 43.70
C GLU A 7 21.52 -22.77 43.00
N ILE A 8 22.07 -22.52 41.81
CA ILE A 8 21.63 -21.48 40.89
C ILE A 8 20.59 -22.14 39.96
N HIS A 9 19.34 -21.70 40.02
CA HIS A 9 18.35 -22.07 39.01
C HIS A 9 18.66 -21.35 37.68
N PRO A 10 18.65 -22.05 36.54
CA PRO A 10 18.78 -21.40 35.23
C PRO A 10 17.48 -20.67 34.89
N GLU A 11 17.58 -19.38 34.58
CA GLU A 11 16.52 -18.59 33.95
C GLU A 11 16.07 -19.29 32.65
N LEU A 12 14.80 -19.69 32.61
CA LEU A 12 14.15 -20.14 31.40
C LEU A 12 13.98 -18.94 30.47
N THR A 13 14.87 -18.81 29.49
CA THR A 13 14.68 -17.91 28.36
C THR A 13 13.60 -18.53 27.45
N LEU A 14 12.35 -18.06 27.58
CA LEU A 14 11.29 -18.37 26.63
C LEU A 14 11.60 -17.68 25.31
N THR A 15 12.21 -18.40 24.37
CA THR A 15 12.28 -17.96 22.98
C THR A 15 10.85 -17.81 22.47
N PRO A 16 10.40 -16.61 22.03
CA PRO A 16 9.08 -16.46 21.43
C PRO A 16 8.97 -17.41 20.24
N VAL A 17 8.07 -18.38 20.31
CA VAL A 17 7.75 -19.22 19.14
C VAL A 17 7.10 -18.29 18.12
N ARG A 18 7.82 -17.94 17.05
CA ARG A 18 7.25 -17.18 15.93
C ARG A 18 6.08 -17.98 15.36
N GLN A 19 4.89 -17.37 15.36
CA GLN A 19 3.69 -17.99 14.83
C GLN A 19 3.66 -17.84 13.30
N LEU A 20 4.34 -18.74 12.59
CA LEU A 20 4.36 -18.69 11.13
C LEU A 20 3.01 -19.13 10.53
N ARG A 21 2.69 -18.60 9.34
CA ARG A 21 1.58 -19.11 8.53
C ARG A 21 1.84 -20.57 8.18
N LYS A 22 0.83 -21.41 8.32
CA LYS A 22 0.94 -22.82 7.92
C LYS A 22 1.00 -22.98 6.41
N LYS A 23 0.18 -22.20 5.71
CA LYS A 23 0.25 -22.06 4.26
C LYS A 23 0.90 -20.72 3.98
N ARG A 24 2.21 -20.74 3.71
CA ARG A 24 2.85 -19.56 3.13
C ARG A 24 2.42 -19.46 1.67
N PRO A 25 1.89 -18.31 1.23
CA PRO A 25 1.84 -18.00 -0.19
C PRO A 25 3.26 -18.21 -0.74
N SER A 26 3.45 -19.19 -1.62
CA SER A 26 4.77 -19.62 -2.08
C SER A 26 4.70 -20.00 -3.55
N PHE A 27 5.60 -19.40 -4.33
CA PHE A 27 5.66 -19.59 -5.78
C PHE A 27 7.11 -19.66 -6.24
N SER A 28 7.79 -20.74 -5.87
CA SER A 28 8.95 -21.17 -6.65
C SER A 28 8.47 -21.63 -8.03
N PRO A 29 9.09 -21.21 -9.14
CA PRO A 29 9.00 -21.98 -10.38
C PRO A 29 9.50 -23.39 -10.09
N VAL A 30 8.78 -24.42 -10.56
CA VAL A 30 9.33 -25.78 -10.60
C VAL A 30 10.62 -25.73 -11.42
N LYS A 31 11.78 -25.84 -10.76
CA LYS A 31 13.09 -25.81 -11.42
C LYS A 31 13.20 -27.00 -12.39
N HIS A 32 13.34 -26.73 -13.68
CA HIS A 32 14.07 -27.64 -14.55
C HIS A 32 15.57 -27.44 -14.31
N LEU A 33 16.26 -28.53 -13.96
CA LEU A 33 17.70 -28.56 -13.75
C LEU A 33 18.44 -28.15 -15.03
N ALA A 34 19.27 -27.11 -14.93
CA ALA A 34 20.39 -26.88 -15.84
C ALA A 34 21.57 -26.22 -15.11
N SER A 35 22.74 -26.41 -15.69
CA SER A 35 24.03 -26.70 -15.05
C SER A 35 24.92 -25.50 -14.66
N LYS A 36 25.88 -25.83 -13.77
CA LYS A 36 27.00 -25.05 -13.17
C LYS A 36 27.56 -23.84 -13.96
N PRO A 37 27.93 -22.74 -13.27
CA PRO A 37 28.67 -21.63 -13.86
C PRO A 37 30.18 -21.89 -13.98
N LYS A 38 30.80 -21.26 -14.99
CA LYS A 38 32.25 -21.25 -15.27
C LYS A 38 32.85 -19.93 -14.77
N ALA A 39 34.02 -20.02 -14.15
CA ALA A 39 34.77 -18.87 -13.63
C ALA A 39 35.62 -18.19 -14.72
N ARG A 40 35.76 -16.86 -14.66
CA ARG A 40 36.95 -16.17 -15.18
C ARG A 40 37.23 -14.79 -14.54
N SER A 41 38.39 -14.75 -13.89
CA SER A 41 39.50 -13.77 -13.99
C SER A 41 39.23 -12.26 -14.00
N MET A 42 39.82 -11.60 -13.01
CA MET A 42 39.98 -10.16 -12.85
C MET A 42 41.06 -9.55 -13.77
N SER A 43 40.91 -8.27 -14.11
CA SER A 43 42.01 -7.30 -14.18
C SER A 43 41.52 -5.93 -13.72
N GLY A 44 42.40 -5.20 -13.02
CA GLY A 44 42.06 -4.00 -12.26
C GLY A 44 42.34 -2.70 -13.01
N THR A 45 41.46 -1.74 -12.77
CA THR A 45 41.73 -0.30 -12.83
C THR A 45 41.07 0.26 -11.58
N ASN A 46 41.73 1.15 -10.84
CA ASN A 46 41.20 1.72 -9.60
C ASN A 46 39.98 2.59 -9.91
N SER A 47 38.81 1.97 -9.94
CA SER A 47 37.51 2.61 -9.94
C SER A 47 37.10 2.91 -8.50
N ILE A 48 36.39 4.02 -8.33
CA ILE A 48 35.63 4.28 -7.11
C ILE A 48 34.59 3.16 -7.01
N LYS A 49 34.77 2.24 -6.07
CA LYS A 49 33.81 1.17 -5.81
C LYS A 49 32.85 1.64 -4.72
N PRO A 50 31.53 1.62 -4.96
CA PRO A 50 30.56 1.94 -3.93
C PRO A 50 30.69 0.94 -2.78
N VAL A 51 30.85 1.43 -1.56
CA VAL A 51 30.87 0.63 -0.35
C VAL A 51 29.44 0.44 0.12
N VAL A 52 28.96 -0.80 -0.06
CA VAL A 52 27.62 -1.21 0.39
C VAL A 52 27.61 -1.33 1.91
N GLN A 53 26.61 -0.72 2.56
CA GLN A 53 26.36 -0.96 3.98
C GLN A 53 25.65 -2.30 4.18
N ASP A 54 26.16 -3.12 5.09
CA ASP A 54 25.65 -4.45 5.39
C ASP A 54 24.49 -4.37 6.40
N THR A 55 23.26 -4.11 5.93
CA THR A 55 22.05 -4.12 6.78
C THR A 55 21.49 -5.54 6.91
N ARG A 56 22.19 -6.42 7.64
CA ARG A 56 21.83 -7.85 7.80
C ARG A 56 20.71 -8.16 8.80
N GLU A 57 20.16 -7.17 9.48
CA GLU A 57 19.11 -7.42 10.49
C GLU A 57 17.68 -7.32 9.96
N MET A 58 17.49 -6.96 8.68
CA MET A 58 16.16 -6.93 8.07
C MET A 58 15.96 -8.18 7.19
N GLY A 59 14.83 -8.87 7.39
CA GLY A 59 14.40 -9.98 6.53
C GLY A 59 14.25 -9.59 5.05
N PRO A 60 13.78 -10.48 4.15
CA PRO A 60 13.86 -10.35 2.69
C PRO A 60 13.11 -9.11 2.16
N THR A 61 13.77 -7.95 2.26
CA THR A 61 13.32 -6.57 1.95
C THR A 61 14.53 -5.59 2.01
N ALA A 62 15.72 -6.07 1.66
CA ALA A 62 16.97 -5.33 1.89
C ALA A 62 16.97 -3.99 1.12
N SER A 63 17.18 -2.88 1.82
CA SER A 63 17.54 -1.61 1.17
C SER A 63 19.02 -1.66 0.80
N LEU A 64 19.35 -1.34 -0.45
CA LEU A 64 20.73 -1.22 -0.90
C LEU A 64 21.22 0.22 -0.69
N ASN A 65 21.92 0.43 0.42
CA ASN A 65 22.47 1.73 0.81
C ASN A 65 23.97 1.82 0.50
N PHE A 66 24.41 3.02 0.13
CA PHE A 66 25.80 3.33 -0.18
C PHE A 66 26.32 4.36 0.82
N GLN A 67 27.55 4.18 1.29
CA GLN A 67 28.15 5.12 2.24
C GLN A 67 28.43 6.48 1.60
N GLU A 68 28.71 6.48 0.31
CA GLU A 68 29.22 7.64 -0.42
C GLU A 68 28.11 8.55 -0.91
N PHE A 69 26.89 8.04 -1.12
CA PHE A 69 25.80 8.82 -1.68
C PHE A 69 24.42 8.25 -1.39
N SER A 70 23.43 9.13 -1.52
CA SER A 70 22.01 8.84 -1.58
C SER A 70 21.39 9.81 -2.58
N PHE A 71 20.37 9.39 -3.32
CA PHE A 71 19.54 10.29 -4.10
C PHE A 71 18.65 11.15 -3.20
N TRP A 72 18.34 10.69 -1.99
CA TRP A 72 17.64 11.49 -0.98
C TRP A 72 18.64 12.28 -0.14
N ASP A 73 18.52 13.61 -0.15
CA ASP A 73 19.26 14.48 0.75
C ASP A 73 18.45 14.75 2.03
N ASN A 74 19.01 14.32 3.15
CA ASN A 74 18.41 14.50 4.47
C ASN A 74 18.41 15.95 4.96
N GLU A 75 19.28 16.83 4.45
CA GLU A 75 19.31 18.23 4.86
C GLU A 75 18.26 19.05 4.10
N SER A 76 18.30 19.02 2.76
CA SER A 76 17.34 19.76 1.93
C SER A 76 15.94 19.12 1.89
N LYS A 77 15.81 17.85 2.28
CA LYS A 77 14.58 17.05 2.18
C LYS A 77 14.09 16.94 0.73
N GLN A 78 15.01 16.75 -0.20
CA GLN A 78 14.72 16.63 -1.61
C GLN A 78 15.48 15.47 -2.25
N MET A 79 14.99 15.06 -3.42
CA MET A 79 15.71 14.15 -4.30
C MET A 79 16.73 14.95 -5.12
N GLU A 80 17.99 14.55 -5.06
CA GLU A 80 19.10 15.15 -5.79
C GLU A 80 19.76 14.12 -6.71
N ASN A 81 20.30 14.60 -7.84
CA ASN A 81 21.04 13.74 -8.74
C ASN A 81 22.47 13.56 -8.24
N ILE A 82 23.05 12.38 -8.52
CA ILE A 82 24.45 12.08 -8.17
C ILE A 82 25.39 12.44 -9.32
N SER A 83 26.69 12.52 -9.03
CA SER A 83 27.68 12.80 -10.07
C SER A 83 27.72 11.71 -11.15
N ALA A 84 28.24 12.06 -12.33
CA ALA A 84 28.36 11.10 -13.44
C ALA A 84 29.23 9.89 -13.05
N GLU A 85 30.27 10.10 -12.24
CA GLU A 85 31.16 9.05 -11.75
C GLU A 85 30.43 8.09 -10.81
N LEU A 86 29.65 8.62 -9.86
CA LEU A 86 28.86 7.80 -8.94
C LEU A 86 27.74 7.06 -9.68
N ARG A 87 27.11 7.69 -10.67
CA ARG A 87 26.10 7.04 -11.53
C ARG A 87 26.71 5.89 -12.33
N ALA A 88 27.90 6.07 -12.89
CA ALA A 88 28.61 5.00 -13.60
C ALA A 88 28.96 3.84 -12.66
N ALA A 89 29.41 4.14 -11.44
CA ALA A 89 29.73 3.13 -10.43
C ALA A 89 28.48 2.36 -9.96
N LEU A 90 27.35 3.05 -9.73
CA LEU A 90 26.06 2.43 -9.43
C LEU A 90 25.60 1.52 -10.57
N MET A 91 25.66 1.99 -11.81
CA MET A 91 25.28 1.20 -12.98
C MET A 91 26.12 -0.06 -13.12
N GLU A 92 27.43 0.04 -12.89
CA GLU A 92 28.33 -1.12 -12.93
C GLU A 92 28.02 -2.12 -11.81
N HIS A 93 27.70 -1.65 -10.60
CA HIS A 93 27.24 -2.52 -9.53
C HIS A 93 25.92 -3.23 -9.89
N MET A 94 24.95 -2.51 -10.43
CA MET A 94 23.65 -3.08 -10.86
C MET A 94 23.85 -4.13 -11.96
N ARG A 95 24.70 -3.84 -12.95
CA ARG A 95 25.03 -4.77 -14.04
C ARG A 95 25.69 -6.04 -13.51
N THR A 96 26.74 -5.91 -12.73
CA THR A 96 27.53 -7.06 -12.26
C THR A 96 26.81 -7.93 -11.24
N THR A 97 25.93 -7.34 -10.42
CA THR A 97 25.25 -8.04 -9.33
C THR A 97 23.89 -8.59 -9.73
N TYR A 98 23.13 -7.83 -10.54
CA TYR A 98 21.72 -8.10 -10.84
C TYR A 98 21.43 -8.22 -12.34
N ASN A 99 22.45 -8.19 -13.20
CA ASN A 99 22.31 -8.29 -14.65
C ASN A 99 21.44 -7.19 -15.27
N VAL A 100 21.52 -5.98 -14.72
CA VAL A 100 20.82 -4.80 -15.25
C VAL A 100 21.60 -4.23 -16.44
N GLY A 101 20.96 -4.20 -17.60
CA GLY A 101 21.52 -3.66 -18.85
C GLY A 101 21.34 -2.14 -18.96
N THR A 102 20.16 -1.64 -18.56
CA THR A 102 19.80 -0.21 -18.61
C THR A 102 19.17 0.27 -17.31
N MET A 103 19.47 1.52 -16.93
CA MET A 103 18.97 2.16 -15.71
C MET A 103 18.52 3.60 -15.96
N ASP A 104 17.24 3.87 -15.71
CA ASP A 104 16.64 5.20 -15.80
C ASP A 104 16.31 5.77 -14.42
N ILE A 105 16.70 7.02 -14.19
CA ILE A 105 16.48 7.73 -12.93
C ILE A 105 15.26 8.62 -13.09
N CYS A 106 14.18 8.29 -12.39
CA CYS A 106 12.88 8.94 -12.50
C CYS A 106 12.29 9.16 -11.11
N PHE A 107 12.82 10.14 -10.35
CA PHE A 107 12.52 10.30 -8.92
C PHE A 107 11.02 10.27 -8.58
N PRO A 108 10.62 9.52 -7.53
CA PRO A 108 11.46 8.79 -6.57
C PRO A 108 11.87 7.36 -7.02
N PHE A 109 11.73 7.02 -8.30
CA PHE A 109 11.95 5.69 -8.83
C PHE A 109 13.29 5.53 -9.55
N LEU A 110 13.83 4.32 -9.50
CA LEU A 110 14.94 3.84 -10.31
C LEU A 110 14.44 2.68 -11.17
N ILE A 111 14.29 2.91 -12.48
CA ILE A 111 13.77 1.90 -13.41
C ILE A 111 14.94 1.07 -13.94
N LEU A 112 14.91 -0.24 -13.72
CA LEU A 112 16.00 -1.18 -13.96
C LEU A 112 15.55 -2.23 -14.97
N TYR A 113 16.18 -2.24 -16.14
CA TYR A 113 15.93 -3.22 -17.20
C TYR A 113 16.98 -4.32 -17.16
N CYS A 114 16.57 -5.55 -16.87
CA CYS A 114 17.42 -6.74 -16.81
C CYS A 114 17.51 -7.41 -18.19
N GLU A 115 18.72 -7.74 -18.65
CA GLU A 115 18.98 -8.28 -20.01
C GLU A 115 18.37 -9.68 -20.21
N ASP A 116 18.49 -10.56 -19.21
CA ASP A 116 17.99 -11.95 -19.33
C ASP A 116 16.64 -12.16 -18.64
N SER A 117 16.60 -11.91 -17.34
CA SER A 117 15.41 -12.12 -16.51
C SER A 117 15.54 -11.29 -15.24
N VAL A 118 14.42 -10.82 -14.73
CA VAL A 118 14.40 -10.13 -13.44
C VAL A 118 14.82 -11.10 -12.33
N PRO A 119 15.71 -10.72 -11.39
CA PRO A 119 16.14 -11.56 -10.26
C PRO A 119 14.97 -12.11 -9.43
N SER A 120 15.15 -13.08 -8.53
CA SER A 120 14.04 -13.50 -7.66
C SER A 120 13.65 -12.39 -6.67
N PRO A 121 12.37 -12.27 -6.24
CA PRO A 121 11.92 -11.21 -5.34
C PRO A 121 12.79 -11.04 -4.08
N ASP A 122 13.13 -12.15 -3.40
CA ASP A 122 13.97 -12.14 -2.19
C ASP A 122 15.39 -11.59 -2.40
N SER A 123 15.83 -11.46 -3.65
CA SER A 123 17.16 -10.94 -4.01
C SER A 123 17.14 -9.50 -4.51
N ARG A 124 15.96 -8.94 -4.78
CA ARG A 124 15.82 -7.57 -5.30
C ARG A 124 15.75 -6.59 -4.14
N PRO A 125 16.66 -5.61 -4.05
CA PRO A 125 16.47 -4.54 -3.09
C PRO A 125 15.23 -3.70 -3.43
N PHE A 126 14.44 -3.39 -2.42
CA PHE A 126 13.25 -2.52 -2.54
C PHE A 126 13.68 -1.07 -2.74
N MET A 127 14.56 -0.58 -1.85
CA MET A 127 15.22 0.72 -1.98
C MET A 127 16.63 0.57 -2.52
N ILE A 128 17.05 1.47 -3.40
CA ILE A 128 18.41 1.57 -3.91
C ILE A 128 18.83 3.03 -3.84
N ALA A 129 19.81 3.32 -2.98
CA ALA A 129 20.31 4.68 -2.76
C ALA A 129 19.20 5.72 -2.48
N GLY A 130 18.16 5.35 -1.73
CA GLY A 130 17.02 6.24 -1.42
C GLY A 130 15.94 6.34 -2.51
N CYS A 131 16.05 5.60 -3.62
CA CYS A 131 14.99 5.48 -4.62
C CYS A 131 14.30 4.11 -4.56
N ILE A 132 13.03 4.04 -4.96
CA ILE A 132 12.30 2.79 -5.14
C ILE A 132 12.80 2.10 -6.41
N GLY A 133 13.35 0.89 -6.29
CA GLY A 133 13.79 0.10 -7.44
C GLY A 133 12.61 -0.53 -8.17
N VAL A 134 12.44 -0.25 -9.46
CA VAL A 134 11.42 -0.87 -10.31
C VAL A 134 12.11 -1.81 -11.29
N TRP A 135 11.83 -3.10 -11.19
CA TRP A 135 12.57 -4.14 -11.90
C TRP A 135 11.75 -4.68 -13.09
N LEU A 136 12.31 -4.58 -14.28
CA LEU A 136 11.66 -4.92 -15.55
C LEU A 136 12.55 -5.83 -16.40
N GLU A 137 11.93 -6.64 -17.26
CA GLU A 137 12.66 -7.39 -18.29
C GLU A 137 12.99 -6.46 -19.47
N GLU A 138 14.08 -6.73 -20.18
CA GLU A 138 14.38 -6.00 -21.42
C GLU A 138 13.23 -6.15 -22.43
N GLY A 139 12.73 -5.03 -22.94
CA GLY A 139 11.58 -4.98 -23.84
C GLY A 139 10.22 -4.77 -23.15
N ASP A 140 10.17 -4.80 -21.81
CA ASP A 140 8.98 -4.35 -21.07
C ASP A 140 8.73 -2.85 -21.32
N ASN A 141 7.44 -2.46 -21.35
CA ASN A 141 7.06 -1.06 -21.47
C ASN A 141 7.46 -0.27 -20.22
N PHE A 142 7.80 1.00 -20.43
CA PHE A 142 7.98 1.93 -19.33
C PHE A 142 6.67 2.09 -18.53
N PRO A 143 6.71 2.05 -17.18
CA PRO A 143 5.53 2.10 -16.33
C PRO A 143 4.97 3.53 -16.23
N LEU A 144 4.17 3.95 -17.21
CA LEU A 144 3.56 5.28 -17.27
C LEU A 144 2.65 5.57 -16.07
N GLU A 145 2.12 4.54 -15.42
CA GLU A 145 1.32 4.60 -14.19
C GLU A 145 2.03 5.30 -13.01
N LEU A 146 3.36 5.32 -13.00
CA LEU A 146 4.15 6.00 -11.96
C LEU A 146 4.03 7.52 -12.04
N PHE A 147 3.57 8.02 -13.19
CA PHE A 147 3.44 9.43 -13.49
C PHE A 147 2.01 9.75 -13.93
N PRO A 148 1.02 9.55 -13.03
CA PRO A 148 -0.37 9.60 -13.43
C PRO A 148 -0.77 10.98 -13.94
N GLY A 149 -1.72 10.94 -14.87
CA GLY A 149 -2.34 12.10 -15.50
C GLY A 149 -1.61 12.63 -16.74
N ASN A 150 -2.36 13.35 -17.56
CA ASN A 150 -1.91 14.06 -18.74
C ASN A 150 -1.57 15.50 -18.39
N LEU A 151 -0.60 16.05 -19.11
CA LEU A 151 -0.32 17.49 -19.08
C LEU A 151 -1.39 18.24 -19.88
N SER A 152 -1.72 19.46 -19.48
CA SER A 152 -2.61 20.34 -20.25
C SER A 152 -1.96 20.82 -21.55
N GLY A 153 -2.80 21.26 -22.49
CA GLY A 153 -2.37 21.73 -23.82
C GLY A 153 -1.65 23.09 -23.75
N GLN A 154 -0.60 23.26 -24.56
CA GLN A 154 0.29 24.44 -24.54
C GLN A 154 -0.33 25.75 -25.10
N VAL A 155 -1.58 25.73 -25.56
CA VAL A 155 -2.14 26.82 -26.37
C VAL A 155 -2.32 28.12 -25.58
N LEU A 156 -2.55 28.03 -24.27
CA LEU A 156 -2.52 29.16 -23.34
C LEU A 156 -1.91 28.67 -22.02
N ALA A 157 -0.63 28.94 -21.78
CA ALA A 157 0.05 28.66 -20.52
C ALA A 157 -0.58 29.48 -19.38
N SER A 158 -1.74 29.03 -18.89
CA SER A 158 -2.43 29.65 -17.77
C SER A 158 -1.82 29.13 -16.48
N THR A 159 -1.49 30.07 -15.60
CA THR A 159 -0.95 29.79 -14.27
C THR A 159 -2.04 30.13 -13.27
N ILE A 160 -2.32 29.22 -12.32
CA ILE A 160 -3.19 29.56 -11.20
C ILE A 160 -2.39 30.19 -10.07
N GLU A 161 -2.87 31.32 -9.56
CA GLU A 161 -2.36 31.92 -8.33
C GLU A 161 -3.18 31.38 -7.16
N ILE A 162 -2.50 30.72 -6.23
CA ILE A 162 -3.13 30.19 -5.02
C ILE A 162 -2.65 30.96 -3.79
N ASP A 163 -3.45 30.91 -2.72
CA ASP A 163 -3.11 31.57 -1.47
C ASP A 163 -1.76 31.10 -0.92
N GLU A 164 -0.97 32.05 -0.38
CA GLU A 164 0.39 31.81 0.11
C GLU A 164 0.45 30.69 1.16
N HIS A 165 -0.55 30.61 2.04
CA HIS A 165 -0.61 29.57 3.06
C HIS A 165 -0.80 28.17 2.46
N LEU A 166 -1.57 28.03 1.37
CA LEU A 166 -1.71 26.76 0.63
C LEU A 166 -0.41 26.42 -0.10
N ALA A 167 0.17 27.40 -0.79
CA ALA A 167 1.45 27.24 -1.50
C ALA A 167 2.58 26.80 -0.54
N SER A 168 2.60 27.34 0.69
CA SER A 168 3.60 26.99 1.70
C SER A 168 3.55 25.53 2.15
N ASP A 169 2.39 24.88 2.06
CA ASP A 169 2.19 23.49 2.42
C ASP A 169 2.41 22.53 1.22
N LEU A 170 2.40 23.07 -0.01
CA LEU A 170 2.66 22.38 -1.26
C LEU A 170 4.15 22.43 -1.65
N LYS A 171 4.96 21.56 -1.04
CA LYS A 171 6.39 21.42 -1.35
C LYS A 171 6.68 20.04 -1.92
N PRO A 172 7.60 19.86 -2.89
CA PRO A 172 8.00 18.54 -3.37
C PRO A 172 8.41 17.61 -2.23
N TYR A 173 8.03 16.34 -2.33
CA TYR A 173 8.40 15.27 -1.40
C TYR A 173 7.96 15.53 0.04
N ARG A 174 6.89 16.31 0.21
CA ARG A 174 6.25 16.58 1.49
C ARG A 174 4.75 16.42 1.32
N ILE A 175 4.18 15.45 2.02
CA ILE A 175 2.74 15.21 2.02
C ILE A 175 2.04 16.46 2.58
N PRO A 176 1.18 17.13 1.79
CA PRO A 176 0.43 18.28 2.26
C PRO A 176 -0.70 17.84 3.19
N LYS A 177 -1.21 18.77 3.99
CA LYS A 177 -2.38 18.52 4.84
C LYS A 177 -3.61 18.24 3.99
N LYS A 178 -4.52 17.39 4.48
CA LYS A 178 -5.81 17.11 3.82
C LYS A 178 -6.60 18.40 3.54
N GLN A 179 -6.60 19.36 4.48
CA GLN A 179 -7.30 20.64 4.32
C GLN A 179 -6.75 21.47 3.16
N THR A 180 -5.44 21.40 2.91
CA THR A 180 -4.82 22.09 1.77
C THR A 180 -5.38 21.55 0.46
N LEU A 181 -5.46 20.24 0.29
CA LEU A 181 -6.01 19.64 -0.93
C LEU A 181 -7.52 19.87 -1.08
N LEU A 182 -8.28 19.86 0.02
CA LEU A 182 -9.71 20.20 -0.01
C LEU A 182 -9.95 21.67 -0.41
N ALA A 183 -9.12 22.58 0.08
CA ALA A 183 -9.16 23.99 -0.33
C ALA A 183 -8.82 24.15 -1.82
N LEU A 184 -7.81 23.43 -2.34
CA LEU A 184 -7.49 23.43 -3.77
C LEU A 184 -8.68 22.96 -4.61
N ALA A 185 -9.34 21.88 -4.19
CA ALA A 185 -10.47 21.30 -4.89
C ALA A 185 -11.66 22.27 -4.93
N SER A 186 -12.00 22.87 -3.79
CA SER A 186 -13.16 23.75 -3.69
C SER A 186 -12.96 25.12 -4.36
N GLN A 187 -11.75 25.69 -4.27
CA GLN A 187 -11.50 27.08 -4.68
C GLN A 187 -10.93 27.21 -6.10
N TYR A 188 -10.07 26.28 -6.51
CA TYR A 188 -9.32 26.41 -7.77
C TYR A 188 -9.67 25.33 -8.80
N PHE A 189 -10.16 24.18 -8.36
CA PHE A 189 -10.56 23.07 -9.24
C PHE A 189 -11.99 22.60 -8.96
N PRO A 190 -13.03 23.46 -9.09
CA PRO A 190 -14.39 23.15 -8.65
C PRO A 190 -15.03 21.96 -9.37
N ASN A 191 -14.52 21.58 -10.54
CA ASN A 191 -14.98 20.41 -11.29
C ASN A 191 -14.24 19.12 -10.91
N ALA A 192 -13.21 19.18 -10.07
CA ALA A 192 -12.48 17.99 -9.65
C ALA A 192 -13.41 17.04 -8.88
N THR A 193 -13.26 15.76 -9.16
CA THR A 193 -13.83 14.70 -8.31
C THR A 193 -12.90 14.40 -7.15
N HIS A 194 -11.59 14.45 -7.40
CA HIS A 194 -10.54 14.21 -6.41
C HIS A 194 -9.29 15.03 -6.74
N ILE A 195 -8.45 15.22 -5.73
CA ILE A 195 -7.10 15.76 -5.88
C ILE A 195 -6.13 14.79 -5.22
N SER A 196 -5.12 14.38 -5.99
CA SER A 196 -4.04 13.50 -5.55
C SER A 196 -2.73 14.27 -5.54
N TYR A 197 -2.04 14.27 -4.40
CA TYR A 197 -0.65 14.69 -4.32
C TYR A 197 0.23 13.44 -4.30
N ILE A 198 1.14 13.30 -5.27
CA ILE A 198 2.02 12.13 -5.42
C ILE A 198 3.45 12.62 -5.62
N SER A 199 4.30 12.40 -4.63
CA SER A 199 5.73 12.79 -4.62
C SER A 199 5.97 14.27 -4.87
N ASN A 200 6.00 14.73 -6.12
CA ASN A 200 6.20 16.12 -6.52
C ASN A 200 5.14 16.61 -7.52
N ARG A 201 4.03 15.88 -7.64
CA ARG A 201 2.96 16.11 -8.61
C ARG A 201 1.62 16.29 -7.92
N LEU A 202 0.87 17.29 -8.35
CA LEU A 202 -0.55 17.44 -8.08
C LEU A 202 -1.32 16.91 -9.28
N VAL A 203 -2.19 15.92 -9.07
CA VAL A 203 -3.06 15.36 -10.09
C VAL A 203 -4.50 15.71 -9.76
N VAL A 204 -5.15 16.41 -10.68
CA VAL A 204 -6.56 16.79 -10.59
C VAL A 204 -7.38 15.76 -11.36
N GLU A 205 -8.22 15.01 -10.64
CA GLU A 205 -9.03 13.93 -11.22
C GLU A 205 -10.40 14.49 -11.62
N LEU A 206 -10.63 14.60 -12.93
CA LEU A 206 -11.86 15.16 -13.50
C LEU A 206 -12.95 14.09 -13.64
N PRO A 207 -14.23 14.47 -13.81
CA PRO A 207 -15.29 13.52 -14.11
C PRO A 207 -14.97 12.74 -15.39
N LYS A 208 -15.34 11.46 -15.42
CA LYS A 208 -15.08 10.62 -16.60
C LYS A 208 -15.83 11.17 -17.82
N GLN A 209 -15.09 11.39 -18.89
CA GLN A 209 -15.57 11.88 -20.19
C GLN A 209 -15.07 10.98 -21.32
N SER A 210 -15.60 11.19 -22.54
CA SER A 210 -15.05 10.56 -23.74
C SER A 210 -13.59 11.01 -23.95
N VAL A 211 -12.80 10.23 -24.70
CA VAL A 211 -11.39 10.57 -24.97
C VAL A 211 -11.27 11.91 -25.69
N ASP A 212 -12.16 12.18 -26.64
CA ASP A 212 -12.16 13.42 -27.42
C ASP A 212 -12.55 14.62 -26.54
N ASP A 213 -13.63 14.50 -25.75
CA ASP A 213 -14.05 15.56 -24.83
C ASP A 213 -12.99 15.88 -23.79
N TYR A 214 -12.37 14.84 -23.23
CA TYR A 214 -11.29 15.01 -22.27
C TYR A 214 -10.08 15.69 -22.91
N SER A 215 -9.66 15.25 -24.10
CA SER A 215 -8.52 15.85 -24.82
C SER A 215 -8.77 17.32 -25.12
N ASN A 216 -9.98 17.67 -25.57
CA ASN A 216 -10.38 19.06 -25.79
C ASN A 216 -10.39 19.87 -24.49
N SER A 217 -10.84 19.27 -23.38
CA SER A 217 -10.86 19.95 -22.08
C SER A 217 -9.46 20.32 -21.58
N LEU A 218 -8.44 19.50 -21.86
CA LEU A 218 -7.06 19.73 -21.45
C LEU A 218 -6.47 21.03 -22.01
N GLU A 219 -6.98 21.54 -23.13
CA GLU A 219 -6.52 22.80 -23.75
C GLU A 219 -6.90 24.05 -22.94
N HIS A 220 -7.89 23.94 -22.05
CA HIS A 220 -8.42 25.05 -21.27
C HIS A 220 -8.06 24.98 -19.79
N LEU A 221 -7.32 23.95 -19.39
CA LEU A 221 -6.93 23.75 -17.99
C LEU A 221 -5.58 24.41 -17.69
N PRO A 222 -5.37 24.87 -16.44
CA PRO A 222 -4.09 25.40 -15.99
C PRO A 222 -2.89 24.49 -16.31
N VAL A 223 -1.74 25.08 -16.58
CA VAL A 223 -0.49 24.35 -16.83
C VAL A 223 0.38 24.29 -15.58
N THR A 224 0.36 25.35 -14.78
CA THR A 224 1.23 25.48 -13.61
C THR A 224 0.52 26.18 -12.45
N ILE A 225 1.10 26.05 -11.26
CA ILE A 225 0.66 26.71 -10.03
C ILE A 225 1.75 27.70 -9.62
N SER A 226 1.38 28.95 -9.42
CA SER A 226 2.29 30.02 -9.00
C SER A 226 2.94 29.69 -7.67
N ASN A 227 4.22 30.00 -7.53
CA ASN A 227 4.98 29.84 -6.28
C ASN A 227 5.02 28.40 -5.72
N CYS A 228 4.70 27.40 -6.54
CA CYS A 228 4.81 25.99 -6.21
C CYS A 228 5.73 25.30 -7.21
N ASN A 229 6.77 24.63 -6.73
CA ASN A 229 7.63 23.80 -7.57
C ASN A 229 7.04 22.40 -7.78
N LEU A 230 5.76 22.32 -8.12
CA LEU A 230 5.04 21.06 -8.34
C LEU A 230 4.65 20.90 -9.80
N ARG A 231 4.61 19.66 -10.26
CA ARG A 231 4.04 19.31 -11.57
C ARG A 231 2.52 19.23 -11.45
N LEU A 232 1.80 19.91 -12.33
CA LEU A 232 0.34 19.79 -12.42
C LEU A 232 -0.03 18.81 -13.53
N ALA A 233 -0.94 17.89 -13.26
CA ALA A 233 -1.47 16.95 -14.23
C ALA A 233 -2.97 16.73 -14.02
N TYR A 234 -3.63 16.19 -15.03
CA TYR A 234 -5.07 15.94 -15.04
C TYR A 234 -5.35 14.47 -15.33
N HIS A 235 -6.41 13.91 -14.78
CA HIS A 235 -6.80 12.53 -15.05
C HIS A 235 -8.28 12.44 -15.46
N ASN A 236 -8.57 11.62 -16.47
CA ASN A 236 -9.93 11.40 -16.97
C ASN A 236 -10.67 10.34 -16.14
N GLY A 237 -11.41 10.79 -15.14
CA GLY A 237 -12.06 9.95 -14.13
C GLY A 237 -11.20 9.77 -12.88
N PRO A 238 -11.71 9.09 -11.85
CA PRO A 238 -10.91 8.76 -10.66
C PRO A 238 -9.70 7.86 -10.98
N GLN A 239 -8.53 8.09 -10.38
CA GLN A 239 -7.33 7.23 -10.54
C GLN A 239 -7.57 5.81 -10.05
N THR A 240 -8.35 5.66 -8.98
CA THR A 240 -8.79 4.37 -8.43
C THR A 240 -9.75 3.62 -9.35
N THR A 241 -10.19 4.24 -10.46
CA THR A 241 -11.13 3.65 -11.44
C THR A 241 -10.51 3.30 -12.77
N THR A 242 -9.17 3.16 -12.84
CA THR A 242 -8.59 2.43 -13.96
C THR A 242 -8.88 0.94 -13.75
N GLU A 243 -10.15 0.54 -13.89
CA GLU A 243 -10.45 -0.79 -14.40
C GLU A 243 -9.71 -0.86 -15.74
N LEU A 244 -8.48 -1.36 -15.73
CA LEU A 244 -7.82 -1.88 -16.90
C LEU A 244 -8.87 -2.71 -17.62
N ARG A 245 -9.22 -2.26 -18.84
CA ARG A 245 -10.40 -2.71 -19.60
C ARG A 245 -10.61 -4.21 -19.38
N ARG A 246 -11.70 -4.56 -18.69
CA ARG A 246 -12.12 -5.95 -18.46
C ARG A 246 -12.25 -6.64 -19.81
N SER A 247 -11.25 -7.42 -20.20
CA SER A 247 -11.36 -8.27 -21.39
C SER A 247 -12.29 -9.46 -21.15
N LYS A 248 -12.66 -9.76 -19.90
CA LYS A 248 -13.71 -10.71 -19.49
C LYS A 248 -14.12 -10.41 -18.04
N GLN A 249 -15.42 -10.42 -17.71
CA GLN A 249 -15.87 -10.45 -16.30
C GLN A 249 -15.37 -11.75 -15.66
N PRO A 250 -14.48 -11.72 -14.65
CA PRO A 250 -14.19 -12.90 -13.86
C PRO A 250 -15.43 -13.24 -13.03
N LYS A 251 -15.74 -14.54 -12.92
CA LYS A 251 -16.72 -15.06 -11.96
C LYS A 251 -15.91 -15.50 -10.73
N PRO A 252 -15.90 -14.74 -9.62
CA PRO A 252 -14.95 -14.90 -8.49
C PRO A 252 -15.12 -16.19 -7.65
N LYS A 253 -15.90 -17.18 -8.11
CA LYS A 253 -16.18 -18.42 -7.36
C LYS A 253 -14.97 -19.34 -7.14
N TYR A 254 -13.82 -19.04 -7.75
CA TYR A 254 -12.62 -19.87 -7.65
C TYR A 254 -11.38 -18.99 -7.45
N LEU A 255 -10.77 -19.09 -6.26
CA LEU A 255 -9.46 -18.53 -5.97
C LEU A 255 -8.40 -19.44 -6.62
N ASP A 256 -7.87 -19.04 -7.79
CA ASP A 256 -6.77 -19.75 -8.47
C ASP A 256 -5.41 -19.36 -7.85
N GLY A 257 -4.82 -20.22 -7.01
CA GLY A 257 -3.47 -20.03 -6.46
C GLY A 257 -3.26 -20.66 -5.08
N VAL A 258 -2.06 -20.51 -4.51
CA VAL A 258 -1.75 -20.81 -3.10
C VAL A 258 -1.96 -19.53 -2.28
N TYR A 259 -2.98 -19.54 -1.41
CA TYR A 259 -3.28 -18.50 -0.44
C TYR A 259 -3.52 -19.16 0.93
N ASP A 260 -3.48 -18.37 1.99
CA ASP A 260 -3.68 -18.85 3.35
C ASP A 260 -5.17 -18.87 3.72
N ASP A 261 -5.82 -20.01 3.46
CA ASP A 261 -7.22 -20.30 3.74
C ASP A 261 -7.45 -21.02 5.09
N VAL A 262 -6.43 -21.08 5.93
CA VAL A 262 -6.47 -21.82 7.20
C VAL A 262 -7.51 -21.20 8.14
N ASP A 263 -8.38 -22.04 8.70
CA ASP A 263 -9.25 -21.66 9.82
C ASP A 263 -8.43 -21.73 11.13
N TYR A 264 -7.83 -20.60 11.48
CA TYR A 264 -7.03 -20.44 12.68
C TYR A 264 -7.87 -20.54 13.96
N VAL A 265 -9.17 -20.21 13.90
CA VAL A 265 -10.06 -20.38 15.04
C VAL A 265 -10.22 -21.85 15.40
N GLN A 266 -10.48 -22.73 14.43
CA GLN A 266 -10.55 -24.18 14.67
C GLN A 266 -9.21 -24.78 15.06
N GLU A 267 -8.13 -24.27 14.45
CA GLU A 267 -6.79 -24.83 14.64
C GLU A 267 -6.17 -24.44 15.99
N ARG A 268 -6.33 -23.17 16.40
CA ARG A 268 -5.58 -22.54 17.50
C ARG A 268 -6.47 -21.91 18.56
N GLY A 269 -7.77 -21.74 18.29
CA GLY A 269 -8.70 -21.02 19.17
C GLY A 269 -8.68 -19.50 19.01
N SER A 270 -7.78 -18.96 18.18
CA SER A 270 -7.66 -17.53 17.89
C SER A 270 -7.22 -17.28 16.44
N PHE A 271 -7.48 -16.08 15.93
CA PHE A 271 -7.02 -15.62 14.62
C PHE A 271 -6.43 -14.21 14.70
N PHE A 272 -5.83 -13.76 13.58
CA PHE A 272 -4.84 -12.67 13.58
C PHE A 272 -5.06 -11.68 12.43
N PRO A 273 -4.51 -10.46 12.51
CA PRO A 273 -4.41 -9.55 11.37
C PRO A 273 -3.80 -10.24 10.15
N GLY A 274 -4.34 -9.92 8.97
CA GLY A 274 -3.88 -10.49 7.70
C GLY A 274 -4.37 -11.90 7.40
N THR A 275 -5.11 -12.55 8.31
CA THR A 275 -5.75 -13.85 8.01
C THR A 275 -6.98 -13.68 7.13
N MET A 276 -7.36 -14.71 6.39
CA MET A 276 -8.51 -14.65 5.48
C MET A 276 -9.83 -14.56 6.26
N LEU A 277 -10.63 -13.57 5.91
CA LEU A 277 -12.05 -13.46 6.23
C LEU A 277 -12.88 -13.59 4.96
N SER A 278 -14.13 -14.04 5.11
CA SER A 278 -15.10 -14.11 4.03
C SER A 278 -16.48 -13.60 4.44
N SER A 279 -17.23 -13.10 3.45
CA SER A 279 -18.65 -12.79 3.58
C SER A 279 -19.52 -14.02 3.23
N SER A 280 -20.82 -13.93 3.50
CA SER A 280 -21.79 -14.94 3.05
C SER A 280 -21.92 -15.05 1.52
N GLU A 281 -21.43 -14.05 0.79
CA GLU A 281 -21.41 -14.01 -0.68
C GLU A 281 -20.09 -14.54 -1.27
N GLU A 282 -19.25 -15.16 -0.44
CA GLU A 282 -17.95 -15.73 -0.83
C GLU A 282 -16.89 -14.67 -1.23
N ASN A 283 -17.12 -13.38 -0.97
CA ASN A 283 -16.10 -12.34 -1.11
C ASN A 283 -15.07 -12.52 0.01
N CYS A 284 -13.78 -12.41 -0.31
CA CYS A 284 -12.68 -12.67 0.63
C CYS A 284 -11.85 -11.42 0.87
N ILE A 285 -11.47 -11.16 2.12
CA ILE A 285 -10.64 -10.02 2.52
C ILE A 285 -9.63 -10.45 3.60
N SER A 286 -8.66 -9.59 3.89
CA SER A 286 -7.78 -9.76 5.04
C SER A 286 -8.45 -9.19 6.31
N ALA A 287 -8.28 -9.89 7.43
CA ALA A 287 -8.61 -9.35 8.74
C ALA A 287 -7.75 -8.11 9.03
N GLY A 288 -8.39 -7.03 9.49
CA GLY A 288 -7.69 -5.84 9.95
C GLY A 288 -7.16 -6.03 11.37
N ILE A 289 -7.53 -5.13 12.29
CA ILE A 289 -7.10 -5.14 13.69
C ILE A 289 -8.28 -4.95 14.62
N LEU A 290 -8.13 -5.37 15.86
CA LEU A 290 -9.09 -5.13 16.93
C LEU A 290 -8.91 -3.71 17.48
N VAL A 291 -9.99 -2.94 17.45
CA VAL A 291 -10.09 -1.59 17.99
C VAL A 291 -11.11 -1.54 19.11
N SER A 292 -10.98 -0.56 20.00
CA SER A 292 -11.84 -0.37 21.16
C SER A 292 -12.41 1.04 21.26
N LYS A 293 -13.63 1.14 21.78
CA LYS A 293 -14.31 2.38 22.13
C LYS A 293 -15.11 2.16 23.41
N GLY A 294 -14.61 2.68 24.53
CA GLY A 294 -15.16 2.37 25.85
C GLY A 294 -15.07 0.87 26.14
N ASN A 295 -16.21 0.21 26.38
CA ASN A 295 -16.29 -1.24 26.66
C ASN A 295 -16.56 -2.08 25.40
N GLN A 296 -16.54 -1.47 24.22
CA GLN A 296 -16.82 -2.16 22.96
C GLN A 296 -15.51 -2.45 22.23
N ASN A 297 -15.34 -3.69 21.78
CA ASN A 297 -14.26 -4.11 20.91
C ASN A 297 -14.82 -4.56 19.57
N CYS A 298 -14.23 -4.10 18.47
CA CYS A 298 -14.62 -4.45 17.12
C CYS A 298 -13.37 -4.75 16.28
N LEU A 299 -13.47 -5.74 15.40
CA LEU A 299 -12.46 -6.05 14.39
C LEU A 299 -12.69 -5.15 13.18
N THR A 300 -11.66 -4.48 12.68
CA THR A 300 -11.76 -3.74 11.42
C THR A 300 -11.78 -4.69 10.23
N VAL A 301 -12.67 -4.40 9.27
CA VAL A 301 -12.85 -5.17 8.03
C VAL A 301 -13.04 -4.21 6.85
N ALA A 302 -12.72 -4.63 5.63
CA ALA A 302 -13.03 -3.87 4.43
C ALA A 302 -14.53 -3.97 4.10
N SER A 303 -15.26 -2.87 4.25
CA SER A 303 -16.72 -2.82 4.20
C SER A 303 -17.30 -3.20 2.83
N HIS A 304 -16.54 -2.95 1.76
CA HIS A 304 -16.99 -3.21 0.39
C HIS A 304 -17.22 -4.70 0.11
N CYS A 305 -16.63 -5.59 0.91
CA CYS A 305 -16.85 -7.04 0.85
C CYS A 305 -18.33 -7.42 1.06
N TRP A 306 -19.12 -6.53 1.67
CA TRP A 306 -20.57 -6.69 1.86
C TRP A 306 -21.40 -5.69 1.05
N SER A 307 -20.86 -5.07 0.00
CA SER A 307 -21.56 -4.01 -0.75
C SER A 307 -22.92 -4.44 -1.30
N GLU A 308 -23.03 -5.66 -1.84
CA GLU A 308 -24.31 -6.14 -2.38
C GLU A 308 -25.34 -6.38 -1.27
N GLU A 309 -24.93 -7.02 -0.17
CA GLU A 309 -25.78 -7.19 1.02
C GLU A 309 -26.22 -5.84 1.59
N TYR A 310 -25.34 -4.83 1.63
CA TYR A 310 -25.69 -3.45 2.00
C TYR A 310 -26.74 -2.85 1.06
N ILE A 311 -26.60 -3.04 -0.25
CA ILE A 311 -27.59 -2.54 -1.24
C ILE A 311 -28.97 -3.18 -1.01
N GLN A 312 -28.99 -4.45 -0.60
CA GLN A 312 -30.21 -5.22 -0.43
C GLN A 312 -30.85 -5.04 0.96
N SER A 313 -30.05 -4.81 2.00
CA SER A 313 -30.47 -4.94 3.40
C SER A 313 -29.73 -3.98 4.34
N ALA A 314 -29.52 -2.72 3.92
CA ALA A 314 -28.85 -1.69 4.73
C ALA A 314 -29.48 -1.49 6.13
N ASP A 315 -30.80 -1.68 6.28
CA ASP A 315 -31.50 -1.57 7.57
C ASP A 315 -31.14 -2.69 8.56
N LYS A 316 -30.42 -3.74 8.10
CA LYS A 316 -29.99 -4.88 8.90
C LYS A 316 -28.56 -4.76 9.42
N LEU A 317 -27.86 -3.65 9.15
CA LEU A 317 -26.54 -3.41 9.70
C LEU A 317 -26.59 -3.47 11.24
N GLY A 318 -25.72 -4.27 11.87
CA GLY A 318 -25.78 -4.50 13.32
C GLY A 318 -26.62 -5.68 13.77
N ASP A 319 -27.36 -6.33 12.87
CA ASP A 319 -28.06 -7.58 13.17
C ASP A 319 -27.13 -8.78 12.98
N SER A 320 -26.97 -9.58 14.03
CA SER A 320 -26.15 -10.81 14.02
C SER A 320 -26.59 -11.88 13.01
N ALA A 321 -27.81 -11.79 12.47
CA ALA A 321 -28.29 -12.68 11.43
C ALA A 321 -27.78 -12.31 10.02
N TYR A 322 -27.29 -11.08 9.84
CA TYR A 322 -26.84 -10.49 8.58
C TYR A 322 -25.36 -10.10 8.66
N PHE A 323 -24.76 -9.74 7.51
CA PHE A 323 -23.39 -9.25 7.40
C PHE A 323 -22.37 -10.15 8.07
N LYS A 324 -22.57 -11.46 7.94
CA LYS A 324 -21.75 -12.47 8.61
C LYS A 324 -20.30 -12.40 8.15
N VAL A 325 -19.41 -12.62 9.10
CA VAL A 325 -17.96 -12.68 8.87
C VAL A 325 -17.48 -14.07 9.27
N THR A 326 -16.87 -14.78 8.34
CA THR A 326 -16.28 -16.11 8.55
C THR A 326 -14.77 -16.08 8.42
N GLN A 327 -14.04 -16.86 9.23
CA GLN A 327 -12.59 -16.99 9.17
C GLN A 327 -12.20 -18.36 8.60
N GLY A 328 -11.28 -18.37 7.62
CA GLY A 328 -10.85 -19.58 6.93
C GLY A 328 -11.60 -19.84 5.61
N SER A 329 -11.40 -21.03 5.04
CA SER A 329 -11.86 -21.41 3.69
C SER A 329 -13.34 -21.13 3.41
N LEU A 330 -13.61 -20.72 2.17
CA LEU A 330 -14.94 -20.55 1.62
C LEU A 330 -15.83 -21.77 1.95
N ASN A 331 -17.05 -21.50 2.42
CA ASN A 331 -18.10 -22.47 2.77
C ASN A 331 -17.86 -23.37 4.00
N VAL A 332 -16.67 -23.37 4.61
CA VAL A 332 -16.36 -24.20 5.80
C VAL A 332 -15.73 -23.42 6.95
N GLY A 333 -15.46 -22.13 6.76
CA GLY A 333 -14.88 -21.26 7.77
C GLY A 333 -15.78 -21.04 8.99
N THR A 334 -15.14 -20.78 10.12
CA THR A 334 -15.82 -20.51 11.39
C THR A 334 -16.47 -19.13 11.36
N ASN A 335 -17.76 -19.05 11.74
CA ASN A 335 -18.43 -17.77 11.93
C ASN A 335 -17.80 -17.04 13.12
N VAL A 336 -17.15 -15.92 12.86
CA VAL A 336 -16.43 -15.14 13.88
C VAL A 336 -17.22 -13.94 14.37
N GLY A 337 -18.21 -13.46 13.61
CA GLY A 337 -18.93 -12.25 13.93
C GLY A 337 -19.82 -11.73 12.82
N TYR A 338 -20.20 -10.47 12.94
CA TYR A 338 -21.01 -9.75 11.97
C TYR A 338 -20.58 -8.29 11.88
N VAL A 339 -20.68 -7.68 10.70
CA VAL A 339 -20.43 -6.24 10.55
C VAL A 339 -21.54 -5.46 11.26
N ALA A 340 -21.14 -4.66 12.25
CA ALA A 340 -22.04 -3.94 13.12
C ALA A 340 -22.18 -2.45 12.75
N GLU A 341 -21.12 -1.87 12.22
CA GLU A 341 -21.06 -0.45 11.86
C GLU A 341 -20.11 -0.24 10.69
N ARG A 342 -20.31 0.85 9.95
CA ARG A 342 -19.36 1.41 8.98
C ARG A 342 -18.90 2.77 9.46
N VAL A 343 -17.60 3.04 9.38
CA VAL A 343 -16.99 4.29 9.86
C VAL A 343 -17.17 5.39 8.82
N GLY A 344 -18.11 6.29 9.11
CA GLY A 344 -18.37 7.49 8.30
C GLY A 344 -18.52 7.15 6.81
N THR A 345 -17.69 7.79 5.99
CA THR A 345 -17.66 7.60 4.54
C THR A 345 -16.48 6.73 4.06
N THR A 346 -15.77 6.06 4.97
CA THR A 346 -14.60 5.22 4.63
C THR A 346 -15.04 3.84 4.16
N ASP A 347 -14.11 3.00 3.72
CA ASP A 347 -14.31 1.57 3.53
C ASP A 347 -14.00 0.74 4.79
N ILE A 348 -13.90 1.38 5.96
CA ILE A 348 -13.66 0.70 7.22
C ILE A 348 -15.00 0.25 7.83
N GLY A 349 -15.22 -1.06 7.88
CA GLY A 349 -16.28 -1.70 8.64
C GLY A 349 -15.80 -2.16 10.01
N LEU A 350 -16.73 -2.26 10.96
CA LEU A 350 -16.49 -2.70 12.33
C LEU A 350 -17.28 -3.98 12.59
N CYS A 351 -16.57 -5.11 12.65
CA CYS A 351 -17.13 -6.42 12.95
C CYS A 351 -17.17 -6.65 14.46
N LYS A 352 -18.35 -6.99 14.98
CA LYS A 352 -18.49 -7.44 16.36
C LYS A 352 -18.28 -8.95 16.43
N LEU A 353 -17.29 -9.36 17.22
CA LEU A 353 -16.97 -10.77 17.41
C LEU A 353 -18.03 -11.47 18.27
N LEU A 354 -18.24 -12.76 18.01
CA LEU A 354 -19.07 -13.61 18.87
C LEU A 354 -18.35 -13.87 20.22
N PRO A 355 -19.09 -14.17 21.31
CA PRO A 355 -18.51 -14.27 22.66
C PRO A 355 -17.37 -15.26 22.83
N ASP A 356 -17.39 -16.38 22.09
CA ASP A 356 -16.39 -17.45 22.20
C ASP A 356 -15.22 -17.30 21.21
N ILE A 357 -15.17 -16.19 20.49
CA ILE A 357 -14.18 -15.95 19.45
C ILE A 357 -13.07 -15.05 19.99
N THR A 358 -11.83 -15.54 19.91
CA THR A 358 -10.64 -14.79 20.32
C THR A 358 -9.91 -14.24 19.09
N PHE A 359 -9.49 -12.98 19.16
CA PHE A 359 -8.64 -12.34 18.16
C PHE A 359 -7.43 -11.73 18.85
N GLU A 360 -6.25 -11.92 18.27
CA GLU A 360 -4.99 -11.37 18.79
C GLU A 360 -4.47 -10.29 17.85
N ASN A 361 -4.23 -9.07 18.35
CA ASN A 361 -3.66 -7.95 17.56
C ASN A 361 -2.19 -8.15 17.13
N ARG A 362 -1.67 -9.38 17.22
CA ARG A 362 -0.34 -9.78 16.81
C ARG A 362 -0.37 -10.34 15.39
N PHE A 363 0.49 -9.83 14.53
CA PHE A 363 0.59 -10.31 13.15
C PHE A 363 1.27 -11.69 13.08
N LEU A 364 0.98 -12.46 12.03
CA LEU A 364 1.53 -13.81 11.86
C LEU A 364 2.99 -13.77 11.40
N GLU A 365 3.24 -13.13 10.26
CA GLU A 365 4.58 -13.10 9.65
C GLU A 365 5.38 -11.86 10.07
N LEU A 366 4.71 -10.80 10.52
CA LEU A 366 5.35 -9.63 11.14
C LEU A 366 5.50 -9.85 12.65
N ASP A 367 6.73 -9.73 13.17
CA ASP A 367 7.01 -9.87 14.61
C ASP A 367 6.63 -8.59 15.37
N VAL A 368 5.36 -8.21 15.28
CA VAL A 368 4.78 -6.97 15.80
C VAL A 368 3.36 -7.19 16.29
N THR A 369 2.96 -6.40 17.28
CA THR A 369 1.57 -6.26 17.72
C THR A 369 1.10 -4.85 17.42
N ALA A 370 -0.10 -4.68 16.88
CA ALA A 370 -0.69 -3.37 16.66
C ALA A 370 -0.92 -2.66 18.00
N LYS A 371 -0.44 -1.40 18.12
CA LYS A 371 -0.42 -0.65 19.39
C LYS A 371 -0.98 0.76 19.27
N THR A 372 -0.82 1.41 18.13
CA THR A 372 -1.26 2.80 17.93
C THR A 372 -1.86 3.02 16.55
N LEU A 373 -2.92 3.82 16.46
CA LEU A 373 -3.47 4.30 15.18
C LEU A 373 -2.81 5.66 14.84
N LEU A 374 -2.31 5.80 13.62
CA LEU A 374 -1.73 7.06 13.13
C LEU A 374 -2.77 7.90 12.40
N ARG A 375 -2.73 9.21 12.60
CA ARG A 375 -3.47 10.15 11.73
C ARG A 375 -2.70 10.35 10.43
N SER A 376 -3.41 10.67 9.34
CA SER A 376 -2.78 10.97 8.04
C SER A 376 -1.70 12.07 8.13
N ASN A 377 -1.89 13.07 8.99
CA ASN A 377 -0.91 14.15 9.20
C ASN A 377 0.41 13.67 9.85
N ASP A 378 0.40 12.51 10.52
CA ASP A 378 1.59 11.92 11.14
C ASP A 378 2.38 11.05 10.17
N ILE A 379 1.83 10.78 8.98
CA ILE A 379 2.47 10.03 7.90
C ILE A 379 3.26 10.99 7.01
N LYS A 380 4.50 10.61 6.70
CA LYS A 380 5.43 11.42 5.90
C LYS A 380 5.77 10.72 4.59
N PHE A 381 6.14 11.53 3.60
CA PHE A 381 6.71 11.02 2.36
C PHE A 381 7.97 10.22 2.69
N GLY A 382 8.09 9.02 2.10
CA GLY A 382 9.20 8.12 2.36
C GLY A 382 9.08 7.27 3.63
N ASP A 383 8.00 7.42 4.41
CA ASP A 383 7.70 6.42 5.45
C ASP A 383 7.50 5.05 4.79
N VAL A 384 8.15 4.03 5.34
CA VAL A 384 8.03 2.65 4.85
C VAL A 384 7.08 1.89 5.75
N PHE A 385 6.12 1.22 5.12
CA PHE A 385 5.13 0.38 5.75
C PHE A 385 5.27 -1.06 5.28
N GLN A 386 4.82 -1.98 6.10
CA GLN A 386 4.67 -3.39 5.76
C GLN A 386 3.21 -3.81 5.92
N ILE A 387 2.77 -4.70 5.05
CA ILE A 387 1.49 -5.41 5.19
C ILE A 387 1.77 -6.90 5.30
N ASP A 388 0.89 -7.60 6.01
CA ASP A 388 0.80 -9.06 6.00
C ASP A 388 -0.63 -9.43 5.58
N SER A 389 -0.78 -10.12 4.45
CA SER A 389 -2.09 -10.48 3.90
C SER A 389 -2.15 -11.96 3.52
N PHE A 390 -3.34 -12.53 3.51
CA PHE A 390 -3.52 -13.96 3.22
C PHE A 390 -3.19 -14.32 1.76
N VAL A 391 -3.20 -13.33 0.85
CA VAL A 391 -2.93 -13.51 -0.58
C VAL A 391 -1.51 -13.12 -0.96
N ALA A 392 -1.06 -11.92 -0.56
CA ALA A 392 0.26 -11.41 -0.97
C ALA A 392 1.36 -11.71 0.06
N GLY A 393 1.01 -12.22 1.24
CA GLY A 393 1.96 -12.38 2.34
C GLY A 393 2.54 -11.03 2.77
N LEU A 394 3.83 -11.03 3.09
CA LEU A 394 4.58 -9.83 3.47
C LEU A 394 4.88 -8.98 2.24
N GLN A 395 4.48 -7.70 2.28
CA GLN A 395 4.83 -6.72 1.27
C GLN A 395 5.33 -5.44 1.92
N GLN A 396 6.29 -4.78 1.26
CA GLN A 396 6.78 -3.47 1.67
C GLN A 396 6.21 -2.40 0.75
N LEU A 397 5.80 -1.29 1.35
CA LEU A 397 5.16 -0.16 0.71
C LEU A 397 5.87 1.12 1.17
N GLU A 398 6.06 2.09 0.28
CA GLU A 398 6.56 3.42 0.64
C GLU A 398 5.49 4.47 0.42
N CYS A 399 5.28 5.35 1.40
CA CYS A 399 4.30 6.41 1.29
C CYS A 399 4.77 7.50 0.33
N LEU A 400 4.02 7.71 -0.74
CA LEU A 400 4.32 8.73 -1.76
C LEU A 400 3.43 9.96 -1.66
N GLY A 401 2.28 9.84 -1.00
CA GLY A 401 1.28 10.88 -1.15
C GLY A 401 -0.04 10.65 -0.47
N ILE A 402 -0.98 11.52 -0.81
CA ILE A 402 -2.33 11.55 -0.26
C ILE A 402 -3.31 11.98 -1.35
N ARG A 403 -4.49 11.37 -1.35
CA ARG A 403 -5.60 11.63 -2.26
C ARG A 403 -6.80 12.05 -1.45
N VAL A 404 -7.48 13.12 -1.85
CA VAL A 404 -8.72 13.57 -1.21
C VAL A 404 -9.85 13.65 -2.21
N ARG A 405 -11.07 13.39 -1.75
CA ARG A 405 -12.29 13.62 -2.54
C ARG A 405 -12.69 15.08 -2.41
N ALA A 406 -13.03 15.71 -3.54
CA ALA A 406 -13.51 17.10 -3.56
C ALA A 406 -14.93 17.18 -2.98
N GLU A 407 -15.15 18.06 -2.00
CA GLU A 407 -16.47 18.42 -1.49
C GLU A 407 -17.23 19.21 -2.56
N GLY A 408 -18.23 18.59 -3.19
CA GLY A 408 -18.95 19.16 -4.35
C GLY A 408 -19.32 18.12 -5.42
N GLY A 409 -18.65 16.97 -5.42
CA GLY A 409 -19.05 15.77 -6.17
C GLY A 409 -20.25 15.06 -5.52
N ARG A 410 -21.41 15.73 -5.50
CA ARG A 410 -22.71 15.31 -4.94
C ARG A 410 -22.62 14.60 -3.57
N GLU A 411 -22.70 15.39 -2.50
CA GLU A 411 -22.98 14.97 -1.10
C GLU A 411 -24.22 14.09 -0.90
N LYS A 412 -25.05 13.86 -1.93
CA LYS A 412 -26.26 13.04 -1.81
C LYS A 412 -26.03 11.53 -1.87
N GLN A 413 -24.79 11.03 -1.93
CA GLN A 413 -24.57 9.59 -2.09
C GLN A 413 -24.47 8.78 -0.78
N LEU A 414 -24.46 9.40 0.40
CA LEU A 414 -24.23 8.65 1.65
C LEU A 414 -25.08 9.08 2.84
N ILE A 415 -26.11 9.90 2.61
CA ILE A 415 -27.14 10.18 3.60
C ILE A 415 -28.50 9.98 2.91
N GLY A 416 -29.07 8.78 2.97
CA GLY A 416 -30.41 8.52 2.43
C GLY A 416 -30.64 7.11 1.88
N THR A 417 -31.85 6.89 1.35
CA THR A 417 -32.44 5.64 0.85
C THR A 417 -31.63 4.90 -0.23
N ARG A 418 -32.14 3.73 -0.65
CA ARG A 418 -31.57 2.83 -1.69
C ARG A 418 -31.11 3.55 -2.98
N GLU A 419 -31.67 4.71 -3.34
CA GLU A 419 -31.24 5.48 -4.51
C GLU A 419 -29.99 6.37 -4.30
N SER A 420 -29.57 6.59 -3.05
CA SER A 420 -28.34 7.34 -2.76
C SER A 420 -27.09 6.48 -2.75
N LEU A 421 -27.18 5.15 -2.67
CA LEU A 421 -25.98 4.32 -2.63
C LEU A 421 -25.10 4.55 -3.87
N PRO A 422 -23.76 4.61 -3.70
CA PRO A 422 -22.84 4.62 -4.83
C PRO A 422 -23.16 3.46 -5.78
N GLN A 423 -23.10 3.71 -7.10
CA GLN A 423 -23.11 2.60 -8.06
C GLN A 423 -21.98 1.62 -7.74
N PRO A 424 -22.10 0.32 -8.07
CA PRO A 424 -20.99 -0.62 -7.96
C PRO A 424 -19.73 -0.02 -8.60
N GLY A 425 -18.65 0.16 -7.82
CA GLY A 425 -17.43 0.82 -8.29
C GLY A 425 -17.25 2.29 -7.87
N VAL A 426 -18.22 2.93 -7.21
CA VAL A 426 -18.04 4.26 -6.61
C VAL A 426 -17.62 4.07 -5.15
N TYR A 427 -16.39 3.61 -4.96
CA TYR A 427 -15.84 3.37 -3.63
C TYR A 427 -15.52 4.71 -2.97
N VAL A 428 -16.10 4.90 -1.79
CA VAL A 428 -16.07 6.16 -1.07
C VAL A 428 -14.87 6.15 -0.15
N ALA A 429 -13.99 7.12 -0.33
CA ALA A 429 -13.07 7.58 0.70
C ALA A 429 -12.84 9.09 0.52
N VAL A 430 -12.88 9.83 1.61
CA VAL A 430 -12.66 11.28 1.64
C VAL A 430 -11.15 11.60 1.66
N VAL A 431 -10.34 10.71 2.23
CA VAL A 431 -8.88 10.82 2.32
C VAL A 431 -8.23 9.42 2.21
N GLN A 432 -7.26 9.25 1.31
CA GLN A 432 -6.51 8.02 1.11
C GLN A 432 -5.01 8.29 1.10
N GLY A 433 -4.23 7.45 1.75
CA GLY A 433 -2.78 7.41 1.53
C GLY A 433 -2.45 6.74 0.20
N ILE A 434 -1.44 7.26 -0.49
CA ILE A 434 -0.92 6.71 -1.75
C ILE A 434 0.45 6.12 -1.46
N TYR A 435 0.62 4.85 -1.80
CA TYR A 435 1.84 4.10 -1.51
C TYR A 435 2.39 3.48 -2.79
N ALA A 436 3.70 3.34 -2.91
CA ALA A 436 4.33 2.59 -3.98
C ALA A 436 4.92 1.27 -3.49
N THR A 437 4.94 0.28 -4.37
CA THR A 437 5.66 -0.97 -4.14
C THR A 437 6.46 -1.37 -5.37
N SER A 438 7.66 -1.91 -5.14
CA SER A 438 8.50 -2.53 -6.18
C SER A 438 8.18 -4.00 -6.43
N ALA A 439 7.35 -4.60 -5.57
CA ALA A 439 6.93 -5.99 -5.63
C ALA A 439 5.42 -6.06 -5.87
N PRO A 440 4.93 -5.68 -7.07
CA PRO A 440 3.50 -5.76 -7.38
C PRO A 440 3.03 -7.20 -7.59
N GLU A 441 3.79 -8.21 -7.20
CA GLU A 441 3.47 -9.60 -7.54
C GLU A 441 2.31 -10.08 -6.65
N ILE A 442 1.06 -10.01 -7.17
CA ILE A 442 -0.02 -10.87 -6.66
C ILE A 442 0.31 -12.25 -7.15
N TYR A 443 0.61 -13.14 -6.22
CA TYR A 443 1.10 -14.45 -6.59
C TYR A 443 0.00 -15.43 -7.07
N GLY A 444 -1.19 -14.96 -7.47
CA GLY A 444 -2.29 -15.75 -8.06
C GLY A 444 -2.64 -15.33 -9.49
N ARG A 445 -3.45 -16.13 -10.21
CA ARG A 445 -4.07 -15.64 -11.46
C ARG A 445 -5.04 -14.49 -11.09
N PRO A 446 -5.19 -13.44 -11.93
CA PRO A 446 -5.82 -12.16 -11.58
C PRO A 446 -7.36 -12.22 -11.46
N GLN A 447 -7.93 -13.31 -10.96
CA GLN A 447 -9.36 -13.39 -10.66
C GLN A 447 -9.69 -12.94 -9.23
N ILE A 448 -8.68 -12.79 -8.36
CA ILE A 448 -8.85 -12.28 -7.01
C ILE A 448 -8.86 -10.74 -7.07
N ARG A 449 -9.98 -10.20 -7.54
CA ARG A 449 -10.49 -8.98 -6.92
C ARG A 449 -10.52 -9.26 -5.41
N GLU A 450 -10.12 -8.32 -4.56
CA GLU A 450 -10.40 -8.35 -3.11
C GLU A 450 -9.34 -8.97 -2.15
N GLY A 451 -8.23 -9.54 -2.62
CA GLY A 451 -7.33 -10.33 -1.76
C GLY A 451 -6.51 -9.60 -0.68
N VAL A 452 -6.19 -8.31 -0.87
CA VAL A 452 -5.38 -7.52 0.07
C VAL A 452 -6.23 -6.56 0.90
N CYS A 453 -7.49 -6.36 0.51
CA CYS A 453 -8.41 -5.46 1.16
C CYS A 453 -8.49 -5.73 2.67
N GLY A 454 -8.46 -4.67 3.48
CA GLY A 454 -8.49 -4.77 4.94
C GLY A 454 -7.14 -5.03 5.61
N SER A 455 -6.08 -5.35 4.85
CA SER A 455 -4.73 -5.53 5.43
C SER A 455 -4.26 -4.24 6.10
N ALA A 456 -3.83 -4.32 7.35
CA ALA A 456 -3.31 -3.17 8.08
C ALA A 456 -1.88 -2.82 7.62
N LEU A 457 -1.62 -1.52 7.41
CA LEU A 457 -0.28 -1.00 7.14
C LEU A 457 0.43 -0.74 8.46
N VAL A 458 1.47 -1.52 8.75
CA VAL A 458 2.31 -1.34 9.94
C VAL A 458 3.54 -0.53 9.55
N ARG A 459 3.79 0.61 10.22
CA ARG A 459 4.98 1.41 9.92
C ARG A 459 6.24 0.64 10.34
N ALA A 460 7.15 0.46 9.39
CA ALA A 460 8.43 -0.22 9.60
C ALA A 460 9.57 0.78 9.75
N LEU A 461 9.61 1.84 8.91
CA LEU A 461 10.65 2.88 8.95
C LEU A 461 10.02 4.27 8.90
N LYS A 462 10.49 5.19 9.76
CA LYS A 462 10.17 6.61 9.66
C LYS A 462 11.05 7.28 8.60
N ALA A 463 10.44 8.16 7.81
CA ALA A 463 11.16 9.04 6.89
C ALA A 463 12.23 9.84 7.67
N ASN A 464 13.41 10.02 7.07
CA ASN A 464 14.52 10.85 7.56
C ASN A 464 15.45 10.26 8.64
N GLY A 465 15.30 9.00 9.04
CA GLY A 465 16.18 8.40 10.06
C GLY A 465 16.63 6.97 9.81
N ASN A 466 16.06 6.28 8.81
CA ASN A 466 16.11 4.80 8.73
C ASN A 466 15.83 4.15 10.10
N GLU A 467 15.06 4.83 10.96
CA GLU A 467 14.74 4.37 12.30
C GLU A 467 13.73 3.24 12.15
N ASN A 468 14.16 2.04 12.52
CA ASN A 468 13.27 0.90 12.59
C ASN A 468 12.31 1.07 13.75
N VAL A 469 11.05 1.33 13.41
CA VAL A 469 9.95 1.56 14.35
C VAL A 469 8.92 0.43 14.29
N LEU A 470 9.25 -0.70 13.67
CA LEU A 470 8.32 -1.83 13.56
C LEU A 470 7.81 -2.26 14.94
N SER A 471 8.65 -2.24 15.97
CA SER A 471 8.27 -2.57 17.35
C SER A 471 7.21 -1.65 17.95
N ASP A 472 7.02 -0.44 17.41
CA ASP A 472 6.08 0.55 17.91
C ASP A 472 4.64 0.19 17.54
N GLY A 473 4.43 -0.72 16.58
CA GLY A 473 3.10 -1.21 16.21
C GLY A 473 2.18 -0.10 15.70
N GLU A 474 2.74 0.92 15.06
CA GLU A 474 2.02 2.06 14.51
C GLU A 474 1.28 1.66 13.22
N ILE A 475 -0.04 1.78 13.21
CA ILE A 475 -0.89 1.46 12.05
C ILE A 475 -1.21 2.74 11.27
N GLY A 476 -0.82 2.77 9.99
CA GLY A 476 -1.01 3.93 9.11
C GLY A 476 -2.34 3.96 8.34
N GLY A 477 -3.02 2.82 8.26
CA GLY A 477 -4.26 2.68 7.51
C GLY A 477 -4.59 1.24 7.17
N PHE A 478 -5.65 1.05 6.40
CA PHE A 478 -6.04 -0.25 5.85
C PHE A 478 -5.96 -0.23 4.33
N MET A 479 -5.36 -1.25 3.74
CA MET A 479 -5.33 -1.43 2.29
C MET A 479 -6.76 -1.48 1.77
N HIS A 480 -7.11 -0.51 0.93
CA HIS A 480 -8.41 -0.48 0.28
C HIS A 480 -8.33 -1.23 -1.05
N TRP A 481 -7.28 -0.94 -1.83
CA TRP A 481 -7.08 -1.52 -3.14
C TRP A 481 -5.60 -1.59 -3.49
N SER A 482 -5.23 -2.66 -4.18
CA SER A 482 -3.88 -2.84 -4.70
C SER A 482 -3.96 -3.46 -6.09
N ASP A 483 -3.74 -2.67 -7.15
CA ASP A 483 -3.61 -3.15 -8.53
C ASP A 483 -2.21 -3.79 -8.74
N LEU A 484 -1.87 -4.74 -7.88
CA LEU A 484 -0.61 -5.45 -7.91
C LEU A 484 -0.66 -6.40 -9.15
N ARG A 485 0.28 -6.22 -10.09
CA ARG A 485 0.39 -6.92 -11.38
C ARG A 485 0.34 -8.46 -11.23
N ALA A 486 -0.49 -9.10 -12.06
CA ALA A 486 -0.18 -10.41 -12.65
C ALA A 486 0.46 -10.18 -14.03
N LYS A 487 1.52 -10.93 -14.35
CA LYS A 487 2.55 -10.68 -15.39
C LYS A 487 2.15 -10.13 -16.79
N SER A 488 0.90 -10.03 -17.22
CA SER A 488 0.59 -9.90 -18.66
C SER A 488 0.12 -8.55 -19.23
N LEU A 489 -0.44 -7.56 -18.51
CA LEU A 489 -1.07 -6.41 -19.22
C LEU A 489 -1.11 -5.09 -18.41
N GLU A 490 0.04 -4.44 -18.21
CA GLU A 490 0.19 -3.11 -17.52
C GLU A 490 0.16 -3.24 -15.98
N SER A 491 1.28 -2.92 -15.33
CA SER A 491 1.39 -2.85 -13.86
C SER A 491 0.69 -1.60 -13.34
N THR A 492 0.19 -1.63 -12.11
CA THR A 492 0.03 -0.40 -11.32
C THR A 492 0.88 -0.55 -10.06
N LEU A 493 1.94 0.24 -9.93
CA LEU A 493 2.85 0.17 -8.77
C LEU A 493 2.34 1.00 -7.58
N LEU A 494 1.26 1.75 -7.78
CA LEU A 494 0.61 2.57 -6.76
C LEU A 494 -0.54 1.81 -6.09
N CYS A 495 -0.57 1.86 -4.77
CA CYS A 495 -1.59 1.31 -3.90
C CYS A 495 -2.30 2.42 -3.14
N PHE A 496 -3.57 2.20 -2.82
CA PHE A 496 -4.39 3.14 -2.07
C PHE A 496 -4.88 2.51 -0.79
N CYS A 497 -4.81 3.29 0.28
CA CYS A 497 -5.17 2.85 1.61
C CYS A 497 -6.03 3.91 2.29
N ASP A 498 -7.04 3.45 3.01
CA ASP A 498 -7.91 4.32 3.79
C ASP A 498 -7.16 4.89 4.99
N ALA A 499 -7.23 6.21 5.12
CA ALA A 499 -6.70 6.92 6.27
C ALA A 499 -7.54 6.63 7.52
N LEU A 500 -6.91 6.64 8.69
CA LEU A 500 -7.55 6.32 9.96
C LEU A 500 -8.20 7.53 10.64
N ASP A 501 -8.11 8.72 10.04
CA ASP A 501 -8.64 9.96 10.59
C ASP A 501 -10.08 9.81 11.10
N ASP A 502 -10.99 9.30 10.27
CA ASP A 502 -12.41 9.17 10.62
C ASP A 502 -12.64 8.13 11.71
N LEU A 503 -11.85 7.05 11.75
CA LEU A 503 -11.90 6.02 12.79
C LEU A 503 -11.47 6.61 14.15
N ILE A 504 -10.37 7.35 14.15
CA ILE A 504 -9.83 8.02 15.33
C ILE A 504 -10.80 9.12 15.80
N ASP A 505 -11.33 9.94 14.89
CA ASP A 505 -12.27 11.01 15.19
C ASP A 505 -13.61 10.48 15.70
N ALA A 506 -14.01 9.27 15.29
CA ALA A 506 -15.15 8.55 15.86
C ALA A 506 -14.88 8.00 17.28
N GLY A 507 -13.67 8.17 17.83
CA GLY A 507 -13.29 7.80 19.19
C GLY A 507 -12.80 6.36 19.35
N TRP A 508 -12.49 5.67 18.24
CA TRP A 508 -11.88 4.35 18.29
C TRP A 508 -10.38 4.46 18.52
N ASN A 509 -9.85 3.57 19.36
CA ASN A 509 -8.43 3.43 19.67
C ASN A 509 -8.02 1.97 19.48
N MET A 510 -6.72 1.68 19.58
CA MET A 510 -6.28 0.29 19.62
C MET A 510 -6.92 -0.44 20.81
N ALA A 511 -7.38 -1.67 20.59
CA ALA A 511 -7.84 -2.51 21.69
C ALA A 511 -6.67 -2.82 22.63
N PRO A 512 -6.88 -2.80 23.96
CA PRO A 512 -5.85 -3.23 24.91
C PRO A 512 -5.41 -4.66 24.60
N ILE A 513 -4.10 -4.90 24.66
CA ILE A 513 -3.47 -6.22 24.50
C ILE A 513 -3.69 -7.05 25.75
#